data_AF-X1KM24-F1
#
_entry.id   AF-X1KM24-F1
#
_cell.length_a   1.000
_cell.length_b   1.000
_cell.length_c   1.000
_cell.angle_alpha   90.00
_cell.angle_beta   90.00
_cell.angle_gamma   90.00
#
_symmetry.space_group_name_H-M   'P 1'
#
loop_
_entity.id
_entity.type
_entity.pdbx_description
1 polymer ?
#
loop_
_entity_poly.entity_id
_entity_poly.type
_entity_poly.pdbx_seq_one_letter_code
_entity_poly.pdbx_strand_id
1 'polypeptide(L)'
;MKLINRAEVKAIIRRFEGREGIRGVIICDSSGLPIDSNMKIELSEEVAAYVTSLIGKGKQVVEALKEGILKFIRLETSFGDES
;
A
#
# COMPACT_ATOMS: atom_id res chain seq x y z
N MET A 1 -3.06 20.92 4.47
CA MET A 1 -2.04 19.87 4.26
C MET A 1 -1.76 19.24 5.61
N LYS A 2 -2.15 17.99 5.85
CA LYS A 2 -1.89 17.32 7.14
C LYS A 2 -0.40 16.97 7.16
N LEU A 3 0.38 17.61 8.03
CA LEU A 3 1.79 17.25 8.22
C LEU A 3 1.84 15.78 8.64
N ILE A 4 2.47 14.95 7.82
CA ILE A 4 2.65 13.53 8.13
C ILE A 4 3.66 13.45 9.27
N ASN A 5 3.21 12.96 10.43
CA ASN A 5 4.08 12.73 11.57
C ASN A 5 4.97 11.51 11.27
N ARG A 6 6.25 11.74 11.01
CA ARG A 6 7.23 10.66 10.75
C ARG A 6 7.27 9.61 11.87
N ALA A 7 6.97 9.98 13.11
CA ALA A 7 6.91 9.02 14.21
C ALA A 7 5.72 8.06 14.08
N GLU A 8 4.57 8.53 13.62
CA GLU A 8 3.40 7.69 13.36
C GLU A 8 3.65 6.72 12.20
N VAL A 9 4.27 7.18 11.12
CA VAL A 9 4.66 6.34 9.97
C VAL A 9 5.59 5.21 10.42
N LYS A 10 6.62 5.53 11.22
CA LYS A 10 7.53 4.51 11.77
C LYS A 10 6.82 3.53 12.71
N ALA A 11 5.87 3.99 13.52
CA ALA A 11 5.10 3.13 14.39
C ALA A 11 4.22 2.14 13.60
N ILE A 12 3.69 2.57 12.46
CA ILE A 12 2.93 1.72 11.53
C ILE A 12 3.84 0.62 10.97
N ILE A 13 5.01 0.97 10.41
CA ILE A 13 5.95 -0.02 9.85
C ILE A 13 6.31 -1.08 10.89
N ARG A 14 6.73 -0.65 12.10
CA ARG A 14 7.08 -1.56 13.20
C ARG A 14 5.95 -2.51 13.60
N ARG A 15 4.70 -2.05 13.53
CA ARG A 15 3.52 -2.87 13.86
C ARG A 15 3.31 -4.04 12.88
N PHE A 16 3.79 -3.90 11.65
CA PHE A 16 3.64 -4.90 10.60
C PHE A 16 4.91 -5.73 10.38
N GLU A 17 6.10 -5.15 10.60
CA GLU A 17 7.39 -5.86 10.55
C GLU A 17 7.48 -7.07 11.48
N GLY A 18 6.85 -7.00 12.65
CA GLY A 18 6.89 -8.09 13.63
C GLY A 18 5.87 -9.20 13.40
N ARG A 19 5.10 -9.17 12.30
CA ARG A 19 4.05 -10.16 12.03
C ARG A 19 4.55 -11.26 11.11
N GLU A 20 4.35 -12.50 11.53
CA GLU A 20 4.65 -13.67 10.71
C GLU A 20 3.89 -13.60 9.37
N GLY A 21 4.57 -13.93 8.27
CA GLY A 21 4.02 -13.87 6.91
C GLY A 21 4.10 -12.51 6.21
N ILE A 22 4.44 -11.42 6.92
CA ILE A 22 4.62 -10.10 6.28
C ILE A 22 6.05 -9.94 5.77
N ARG A 23 6.22 -9.90 4.45
CA ARG A 23 7.54 -9.72 3.80
C ARG A 23 8.00 -8.27 3.75
N GLY A 24 7.09 -7.31 3.83
CA GLY A 24 7.42 -5.90 3.72
C GLY A 24 6.22 -4.98 3.76
N VAL A 25 6.51 -3.70 3.99
CA VAL A 25 5.54 -2.61 4.13
C VAL A 25 6.08 -1.42 3.37
N ILE A 26 5.27 -0.89 2.45
CA ILE A 26 5.54 0.34 1.72
C ILE A 26 4.44 1.33 2.08
N ILE A 27 4.82 2.54 2.49
CA ILE A 27 3.90 3.65 2.74
C ILE A 27 4.19 4.71 1.68
N CYS A 28 3.20 5.02 0.85
CA CYS A 28 3.31 6.05 -0.18
C CYS A 28 2.16 7.06 -0.06
N ASP A 29 2.34 8.23 -0.67
CA ASP A 29 1.26 9.20 -0.80
C ASP A 29 0.31 8.87 -1.97
N SER A 30 -0.70 9.73 -2.19
CA SER A 30 -1.68 9.54 -3.26
C SER A 30 -1.12 9.74 -4.68
N SER A 31 0.08 10.29 -4.82
CA SER A 31 0.78 10.41 -6.11
C SER A 31 1.63 9.17 -6.44
N GLY A 32 1.76 8.25 -5.47
CA GLY A 32 2.60 7.06 -5.61
C GLY A 32 4.05 7.29 -5.19
N LEU A 33 4.37 8.40 -4.52
CA LEU A 33 5.71 8.65 -3.99
C LEU A 33 5.89 7.90 -2.66
N PRO A 34 6.88 7.00 -2.52
CA PRO A 34 7.17 6.35 -1.24
C PRO A 34 7.59 7.39 -0.19
N ILE A 35 6.92 7.35 0.97
CA ILE A 35 7.23 8.15 2.16
C ILE A 35 8.23 7.40 3.05
N ASP A 36 7.99 6.10 3.25
CA ASP A 36 8.82 5.21 4.05
C ASP A 36 8.56 3.75 3.64
N SER A 37 9.56 2.88 3.82
CA SER A 37 9.50 1.48 3.42
C SER A 37 10.62 0.70 4.10
N ASN A 38 10.35 -0.57 4.41
CA ASN A 38 11.39 -1.52 4.84
C ASN A 38 11.87 -2.45 3.71
N MET A 39 11.42 -2.18 2.49
CA MET A 39 11.83 -2.88 1.28
C MET A 39 12.99 -2.13 0.59
N LYS A 40 13.63 -2.78 -0.39
CA LYS A 40 14.59 -2.12 -1.28
C LYS A 40 13.94 -0.91 -1.98
N ILE A 41 14.71 0.15 -2.19
CA ILE A 41 14.22 1.42 -2.71
C ILE A 41 13.59 1.22 -4.10
N GLU A 42 14.29 0.54 -5.01
CA GLU A 42 13.86 0.35 -6.39
C GLU A 42 12.53 -0.40 -6.47
N LEU A 43 12.39 -1.46 -5.66
CA LEU A 43 11.16 -2.23 -5.58
C LEU A 43 10.02 -1.42 -4.93
N SER A 44 10.34 -0.57 -3.96
CA SER A 44 9.34 0.29 -3.31
C SER A 44 8.75 1.31 -4.29
N GLU A 45 9.61 1.92 -5.11
CA GLU A 45 9.20 2.88 -6.14
C GLU A 45 8.36 2.21 -7.24
N GLU A 46 8.81 1.05 -7.74
CA GLU A 46 8.10 0.29 -8.76
C GLU A 46 6.70 -0.13 -8.29
N VAL A 47 6.62 -0.76 -7.11
CA VAL A 47 5.35 -1.22 -6.54
C VAL A 47 4.41 -0.04 -6.26
N ALA A 48 4.91 1.08 -5.73
CA ALA A 48 4.08 2.25 -5.44
C ALA A 48 3.45 2.85 -6.71
N ALA A 49 4.20 2.91 -7.82
CA ALA A 49 3.68 3.38 -9.10
C ALA A 49 2.56 2.47 -9.65
N TYR A 50 2.75 1.15 -9.61
CA TYR A 50 1.76 0.18 -10.08
C TYR A 50 0.51 0.17 -9.21
N VAL A 51 0.66 0.16 -7.89
CA VAL A 51 -0.47 0.19 -6.95
C VAL A 51 -1.28 1.48 -7.08
N THR A 52 -0.64 2.62 -7.31
CA THR A 52 -1.34 3.90 -7.53
C THR A 52 -2.25 3.83 -8.76
N SER A 53 -1.75 3.26 -9.86
CA SER A 53 -2.53 3.05 -11.08
C SER A 53 -3.70 2.10 -10.85
N LEU A 54 -3.47 1.01 -10.12
CA LEU A 54 -4.50 0.03 -9.76
C LEU A 54 -5.60 0.63 -8.87
N ILE A 55 -5.24 1.40 -7.83
CA ILE A 55 -6.18 2.10 -6.96
C ILE A 55 -7.02 3.09 -7.77
N GLY A 56 -6.42 3.78 -8.73
CA GLY A 56 -7.13 4.67 -9.66
C GLY A 56 -8.25 3.94 -10.40
N LYS A 57 -7.96 2.74 -10.93
CA LYS A 57 -8.98 1.89 -11.58
C LYS A 57 -9.99 1.31 -10.60
N GLY A 58 -9.57 0.86 -9.42
CA GLY A 58 -10.47 0.35 -8.40
C GLY A 58 -11.50 1.39 -7.95
N LYS A 59 -11.09 2.66 -7.81
CA LYS A 59 -12.02 3.77 -7.52
C LYS A 59 -13.08 3.92 -8.62
N GLN A 60 -12.66 3.86 -9.89
CA GLN A 60 -13.58 3.93 -11.03
C GLN A 60 -14.59 2.77 -11.02
N VAL A 61 -14.17 1.56 -10.63
CA VAL A 61 -15.07 0.41 -10.51
C VAL A 61 -16.11 0.62 -9.40
N VAL A 62 -15.68 1.02 -8.19
CA VAL A 62 -16.61 1.25 -7.07
C VAL A 62 -17.59 2.39 -7.38
N GLU A 63 -17.12 3.43 -8.06
CA GLU A 63 -17.97 4.53 -8.53
C GLU A 63 -19.02 4.03 -9.54
N ALA A 64 -18.61 3.21 -10.51
CA ALA A 64 -19.52 2.62 -11.50
C ALA A 64 -20.59 1.71 -10.86
N LEU A 65 -20.21 0.97 -9.82
CA LEU A 65 -21.14 0.15 -9.02
C LEU A 65 -22.08 0.98 -8.14
N LYS A 66 -21.77 2.27 -7.92
CA LYS A 66 -22.47 3.17 -6.98
C LYS A 66 -22.47 2.65 -5.54
N GLU A 67 -21.41 1.95 -5.15
CA GLU A 67 -21.25 1.32 -3.83
C GLU A 67 -20.36 2.13 -2.87
N GLY A 68 -20.35 3.45 -3.02
CA GLY A 68 -19.64 4.35 -2.12
C GLY A 68 -18.15 4.51 -2.48
N ILE A 69 -17.25 4.19 -1.55
CA ILE A 69 -15.82 4.56 -1.62
C ILE A 69 -14.94 3.33 -1.43
N LEU A 70 -13.96 3.16 -2.32
CA LEU A 70 -12.92 2.13 -2.17
C LEU A 70 -12.14 2.33 -0.85
N LYS A 71 -12.23 1.35 0.04
CA LYS A 71 -11.51 1.33 1.33
C LYS A 71 -10.24 0.49 1.32
N PHE A 72 -10.24 -0.63 0.59
CA PHE A 72 -9.18 -1.63 0.65
C PHE A 72 -9.12 -2.45 -0.65
N ILE A 73 -7.92 -2.90 -1.02
CA ILE A 73 -7.67 -3.85 -2.11
C ILE A 73 -6.75 -4.96 -1.56
N ARG A 74 -7.09 -6.22 -1.83
CA ARG A 74 -6.20 -7.38 -1.64
C ARG A 74 -5.83 -7.94 -3.01
N LEU A 75 -4.56 -8.25 -3.20
CA LEU A 75 -4.05 -8.98 -4.36
C LEU A 75 -3.47 -10.31 -3.87
N GLU A 76 -3.88 -11.40 -4.50
CA GLU A 76 -3.37 -12.74 -4.24
C GLU A 76 -2.46 -13.15 -5.41
N THR A 77 -1.36 -13.81 -5.09
CA THR A 77 -0.39 -14.29 -6.10
C THR A 77 -0.17 -15.78 -5.88
N SER A 78 0.24 -16.51 -6.92
CA SER A 78 0.51 -17.95 -6.82
C SER A 78 1.64 -18.32 -5.85
N PHE A 79 2.41 -17.34 -5.38
CA PHE A 79 3.47 -17.51 -4.38
C PHE A 79 3.10 -16.90 -3.01
N GLY A 80 1.87 -16.41 -2.86
CA GLY A 80 1.46 -15.49 -1.78
C GLY A 80 0.48 -16.05 -0.76
N ASP A 81 -0.02 -17.27 -0.95
CA ASP A 81 -0.87 -17.98 0.01
C ASP A 81 -0.54 -19.49 -0.06
N GLU A 82 0.64 -19.87 0.44
CA GLU A 82 0.87 -21.25 0.87
C GLU A 82 0.65 -21.28 2.38
N SER A 83 -0.52 -21.78 2.76
CA SER A 83 -0.81 -22.26 4.12
C SER A 83 -0.07 -23.56 4.38
#